data_AF-D8RCH7-F1
#
_entry.id   AF-D8RCH7-F1
#
_cell.length_a   1.000
_cell.length_b   1.000
_cell.length_c   1.000
_cell.angle_alpha   90.00
_cell.angle_beta   90.00
_cell.angle_gamma   90.00
#
_symmetry.space_group_name_H-M   'P 1'
#
loop_
_entity.id
_entity.type
_entity.pdbx_description
1 polymer ?
#
loop_
_entity_poly.entity_id
_entity_poly.type
_entity_poly.pdbx_seq_one_letter_code
_entity_poly.pdbx_strand_id
1 'polypeptide(L)'
;MLADDWGVPSKILSKLEEAFATWYKHGEETRQQMVQLQLPPPPVASAAVDERERFRDMRAQKSLITIAPSSEDMRSYFRKEEILRYSVPDRAFAYTRSDGQKSVVAPLRRGGGKPNSKARDHSMLKPDRPPHVTILCLVRDAAARLPGGVGTRADVCALIRDSQFVVE
;
A
#
# COMPACT_ATOMS: atom_id res chain seq x y z
N MET A 1 43.21 -8.19 3.11
CA MET A 1 42.70 -8.13 1.72
C MET A 1 42.58 -6.67 1.36
N LEU A 2 43.58 -6.15 0.65
CA LEU A 2 43.60 -4.76 0.21
C LEU A 2 42.78 -4.64 -1.08
N ALA A 3 42.20 -3.47 -1.32
CA ALA A 3 41.26 -3.17 -2.40
C ALA A 3 41.75 -3.55 -3.82
N ASP A 4 43.04 -3.83 -3.99
CA ASP A 4 43.69 -4.17 -5.25
C ASP A 4 43.34 -5.57 -5.78
N ASP A 5 42.87 -6.50 -4.94
CA ASP A 5 42.55 -7.89 -5.37
C ASP A 5 41.30 -7.98 -6.26
N TRP A 6 40.43 -6.96 -6.25
CA TRP A 6 39.18 -6.94 -7.02
C TRP A 6 39.23 -5.99 -8.22
N GLY A 7 40.33 -5.26 -8.42
CA GLY A 7 40.46 -4.26 -9.49
C GLY A 7 39.46 -3.10 -9.39
N VAL A 8 38.83 -2.89 -8.23
CA VAL A 8 37.84 -1.84 -8.01
C VAL A 8 38.54 -0.62 -7.41
N PRO A 9 38.53 0.55 -8.08
CA PRO A 9 39.13 1.77 -7.54
C PRO A 9 38.59 2.12 -6.15
N SER A 10 39.46 2.51 -5.22
CA SER A 10 39.08 2.91 -3.85
C SER A 10 37.94 3.95 -3.81
N LYS A 11 37.92 4.87 -4.78
CA LYS A 11 36.84 5.87 -4.92
C LYS A 11 35.46 5.26 -5.19
N ILE A 12 35.39 4.11 -5.85
CA ILE A 12 34.14 3.37 -6.08
C ILE A 12 33.71 2.66 -4.80
N LEU A 13 34.65 2.08 -4.04
CA LEU A 13 34.37 1.45 -2.75
C LEU A 13 33.79 2.45 -1.75
N SER A 14 34.39 3.63 -1.62
CA SER A 14 33.85 4.67 -0.72
C SER A 14 32.45 5.13 -1.12
N LYS A 15 32.18 5.28 -2.43
CA LYS A 15 30.82 5.60 -2.91
C LYS A 15 29.82 4.50 -2.61
N LEU A 16 30.23 3.23 -2.72
CA LEU A 16 29.38 2.09 -2.40
C LEU A 16 29.05 2.07 -0.89
N GLU A 17 30.05 2.31 -0.05
CA GLU A 17 29.90 2.38 1.40
C GLU A 17 28.96 3.51 1.82
N GLU A 18 29.13 4.72 1.27
CA GLU A 18 28.23 5.86 1.49
C GLU A 18 26.80 5.57 1.04
N ALA A 19 26.64 4.96 -0.15
CA ALA A 19 25.33 4.57 -0.66
C ALA A 19 24.66 3.53 0.24
N PHE A 20 25.41 2.53 0.72
CA PHE A 20 24.91 1.51 1.63
C PHE A 20 24.53 2.11 3.00
N ALA A 21 25.36 2.98 3.57
CA ALA A 21 25.07 3.64 4.83
C ALA A 21 23.81 4.51 4.74
N THR A 22 23.63 5.23 3.62
CA THR A 22 22.42 6.02 3.36
C THR A 22 21.19 5.12 3.24
N TRP A 23 21.29 4.03 2.48
CA TRP A 23 20.21 3.04 2.34
C TRP A 23 19.83 2.41 3.68
N TYR A 24 20.82 2.07 4.53
CA TYR A 24 20.62 1.46 5.83
C TYR A 24 19.91 2.41 6.81
N LYS A 25 20.36 3.67 6.91
CA LYS A 25 19.71 4.69 7.77
C LYS A 25 18.26 4.92 7.37
N HIS A 26 17.99 5.10 6.08
CA HIS A 26 16.62 5.26 5.58
C HIS A 26 15.77 4.01 5.84
N GLY A 27 16.39 2.83 5.82
CA GLY A 27 15.78 1.58 6.20
C GLY A 27 15.31 1.52 7.64
N GLU A 28 16.16 1.93 8.58
CA GLU A 28 15.84 1.96 10.01
C GLU A 28 14.75 2.98 10.34
N GLU A 29 14.79 4.20 9.78
CA GLU A 29 13.74 5.20 9.97
C GLU A 29 12.36 4.69 9.53
N THR A 30 12.31 4.04 8.36
CA THR A 30 11.08 3.40 7.86
C THR A 30 10.60 2.32 8.82
N ARG A 31 11.52 1.49 9.34
CA ARG A 31 11.19 0.41 10.27
C ARG A 31 10.61 0.97 11.57
N GLN A 32 11.17 2.06 12.09
CA GLN A 32 10.67 2.72 13.29
C GLN A 32 9.27 3.32 13.07
N GLN A 33 9.02 3.95 11.92
CA GLN A 33 7.68 4.44 11.58
C GLN A 33 6.65 3.31 11.47
N MET A 34 7.05 2.15 10.92
CA MET A 34 6.18 0.96 10.88
C MET A 34 5.90 0.39 12.28
N VAL A 35 6.88 0.42 13.19
CA VAL A 35 6.69 -0.03 14.59
C VAL A 35 5.81 0.95 15.37
N GLN A 36 5.82 2.24 15.02
CA GLN A 36 4.96 3.26 15.63
C GLN A 36 3.49 3.19 15.19
N LEU A 37 3.17 2.43 14.14
CA LEU A 37 1.78 2.11 13.85
C LEU A 37 1.21 1.33 15.04
N GLN A 38 0.23 1.93 15.70
CA GLN A 38 -0.60 1.21 16.66
C GLN A 38 -1.14 -0.05 16.00
N LEU A 39 -1.18 -1.15 16.75
CA LEU A 39 -1.81 -2.38 16.29
C LEU A 39 -3.20 -2.05 15.72
N PRO A 40 -3.59 -2.67 14.60
CA PRO A 40 -4.94 -2.50 14.08
C PRO A 40 -5.94 -2.74 15.21
N PRO A 41 -7.05 -1.98 15.27
CA PRO A 41 -8.12 -2.30 16.20
C PRO A 41 -8.39 -3.80 16.09
N PRO A 42 -8.54 -4.52 17.22
CA PRO A 42 -8.73 -5.96 17.20
C PRO A 42 -9.83 -6.26 16.18
N PRO A 43 -9.61 -7.21 15.27
CA PRO A 43 -10.55 -7.49 14.19
C PRO A 43 -11.92 -7.62 14.82
N VAL A 44 -12.86 -6.74 14.43
CA VAL A 44 -14.26 -6.85 14.84
C VAL A 44 -14.68 -8.21 14.35
N ALA A 45 -14.74 -9.18 15.28
CA ALA A 45 -14.77 -10.62 15.05
C ALA A 45 -15.14 -10.92 13.60
N SER A 46 -14.15 -11.07 12.72
CA SER A 46 -14.46 -11.34 11.33
C SER A 46 -15.10 -12.71 11.37
N ALA A 47 -16.42 -12.75 11.27
CA ALA A 47 -17.11 -13.94 10.82
C ALA A 47 -16.30 -14.38 9.61
N ALA A 48 -15.75 -15.58 9.65
CA ALA A 48 -15.21 -16.21 8.46
C ALA A 48 -16.43 -16.36 7.54
N VAL A 49 -16.81 -15.27 6.85
CA VAL A 49 -17.98 -15.26 6.00
C VAL A 49 -17.59 -16.14 4.84
N ASP A 50 -18.20 -17.31 4.78
CA ASP A 50 -17.98 -18.29 3.74
C ASP A 50 -18.05 -17.56 2.39
N GLU A 51 -16.99 -17.67 1.60
CA GLU A 51 -16.92 -17.02 0.29
C GLU A 51 -18.13 -17.42 -0.55
N ARG A 52 -18.63 -18.65 -0.40
CA ARG A 52 -19.83 -19.15 -1.08
C ARG A 52 -21.08 -18.38 -0.69
N GLU A 53 -21.19 -17.92 0.55
CA GLU A 53 -22.30 -17.11 1.02
C GLU A 53 -22.21 -15.68 0.47
N ARG A 54 -21.03 -15.06 0.50
CA ARG A 54 -20.81 -13.70 -0.03
C ARG A 54 -21.18 -13.57 -1.51
N PHE A 55 -20.93 -14.63 -2.28
CA PHE A 55 -21.15 -14.62 -3.73
C PHE A 55 -22.47 -15.29 -4.16
N ARG A 56 -23.33 -15.70 -3.22
CA ARG A 56 -24.58 -16.44 -3.51
C ARG A 56 -25.47 -15.74 -4.53
N ASP A 57 -25.64 -14.43 -4.37
CA ASP A 57 -26.58 -13.63 -5.19
C ASP A 57 -25.94 -12.98 -6.42
N MET A 58 -24.66 -13.25 -6.71
CA MET A 58 -23.95 -12.65 -7.85
C MET A 58 -24.60 -12.94 -9.20
N ARG A 59 -25.30 -14.07 -9.33
CA ARG A 59 -25.99 -14.43 -10.59
C ARG A 59 -27.24 -13.58 -10.83
N ALA A 60 -27.83 -13.00 -9.79
CA ALA A 60 -29.09 -12.26 -9.87
C ALA A 60 -28.88 -10.76 -10.13
N GLN A 61 -27.75 -10.18 -9.70
CA GLN A 61 -27.54 -8.74 -9.74
C GLN A 61 -26.18 -8.34 -10.32
N LYS A 62 -26.20 -7.42 -11.29
CA LYS A 62 -24.98 -6.79 -11.81
C LYS A 62 -24.42 -5.84 -10.75
N SER A 63 -23.09 -5.81 -10.59
CA SER A 63 -22.38 -4.91 -9.65
C SER A 63 -22.82 -4.98 -8.18
N LEU A 64 -23.12 -6.17 -7.68
CA LEU A 64 -23.40 -6.39 -6.26
C LEU A 64 -22.14 -6.19 -5.41
N ILE A 65 -22.24 -5.38 -4.35
CA ILE A 65 -21.21 -5.25 -3.31
C ILE A 65 -21.42 -6.42 -2.33
N THR A 66 -20.39 -7.22 -2.13
CA THR A 66 -20.37 -8.46 -1.34
C THR A 66 -19.67 -8.30 0.01
N ILE A 67 -19.15 -7.10 0.29
CA ILE A 67 -18.43 -6.77 1.52
C ILE A 67 -19.24 -5.81 2.38
N ALA A 68 -19.05 -5.89 3.69
CA ALA A 68 -19.59 -4.88 4.60
C ALA A 68 -18.89 -3.53 4.35
N PRO A 69 -19.59 -2.40 4.49
CA PRO A 69 -18.96 -1.08 4.41
C PRO A 69 -17.92 -0.93 5.51
N SER A 70 -16.80 -0.27 5.20
CA SER A 70 -15.74 0.02 6.18
C SER A 70 -16.29 0.88 7.32
N SER A 71 -16.03 0.50 8.57
CA SER A 71 -16.29 1.34 9.74
C SER A 71 -15.33 2.53 9.77
N GLU A 72 -15.67 3.58 10.51
CA GLU A 72 -14.82 4.78 10.60
C GLU A 72 -13.44 4.46 11.19
N ASP A 73 -13.37 3.56 12.17
CA ASP A 73 -12.11 3.08 12.73
C ASP A 73 -11.25 2.37 11.68
N MET A 74 -11.84 1.49 10.86
CA MET A 74 -11.12 0.80 9.79
C MET A 74 -10.65 1.77 8.70
N ARG A 75 -11.45 2.78 8.35
CA ARG A 75 -11.04 3.82 7.40
C ARG A 75 -9.89 4.66 7.95
N SER A 76 -9.99 5.09 9.21
CA SER A 76 -8.93 5.90 9.84
C SER A 76 -7.62 5.12 9.92
N TYR A 77 -7.67 3.83 10.25
CA TYR A 77 -6.51 2.96 10.28
C TYR A 77 -5.93 2.76 8.87
N PHE A 78 -6.77 2.48 7.87
CA PHE A 78 -6.34 2.37 6.48
C PHE A 78 -5.64 3.65 5.99
N ARG A 79 -6.16 4.84 6.32
CA ARG A 79 -5.54 6.12 5.94
C ARG A 79 -4.15 6.31 6.56
N LYS A 80 -3.93 5.83 7.80
CA LYS A 80 -2.59 5.79 8.41
C LYS A 80 -1.64 4.87 7.64
N GLU A 81 -2.09 3.67 7.29
CA GLU A 81 -1.32 2.74 6.44
C GLU A 81 -1.04 3.34 5.05
N GLU A 82 -2.02 4.02 4.47
CA GLU A 82 -1.93 4.68 3.17
C GLU A 82 -0.85 5.77 3.17
N ILE A 83 -0.80 6.63 4.20
CA ILE A 83 0.25 7.65 4.36
C ILE A 83 1.64 7.02 4.35
N LEU A 84 1.84 5.96 5.13
CA LEU A 84 3.15 5.29 5.25
C LEU A 84 3.56 4.58 3.98
N ARG A 85 2.62 3.97 3.27
CA ARG A 85 2.91 3.40 1.96
C ARG A 85 3.48 4.46 1.02
N TYR A 86 2.81 5.61 0.95
CA TYR A 86 3.16 6.66 0.01
C TYR A 86 4.39 7.47 0.47
N SER A 87 4.82 7.37 1.73
CA SER A 87 6.12 7.90 2.18
C SER A 87 7.31 7.05 1.69
N VAL A 88 7.10 5.74 1.42
CA VAL A 88 8.15 4.81 0.96
C VAL A 88 7.79 4.11 -0.37
N PRO A 89 7.66 4.87 -1.48
CA PRO A 89 7.14 4.36 -2.75
C PRO A 89 8.06 3.34 -3.46
N ASP A 90 9.31 3.22 -3.03
CA ASP A 90 10.31 2.27 -3.54
C ASP A 90 10.25 0.90 -2.87
N ARG A 91 9.40 0.72 -1.85
CA ARG A 91 9.30 -0.52 -1.07
C ARG A 91 7.94 -1.19 -1.22
N ALA A 92 7.95 -2.51 -1.04
CA ALA A 92 6.72 -3.26 -0.87
C ALA A 92 6.06 -2.86 0.44
N PHE A 93 4.73 -2.88 0.49
CA PHE A 93 3.96 -2.51 1.66
C PHE A 93 2.96 -3.61 2.01
N ALA A 94 2.74 -3.85 3.30
CA ALA A 94 1.81 -4.87 3.79
C ALA A 94 0.59 -4.19 4.42
N TYR A 95 -0.57 -4.27 3.75
CA TYR A 95 -1.83 -3.79 4.31
C TYR A 95 -2.40 -4.79 5.29
N THR A 96 -3.12 -4.26 6.29
CA THR A 96 -3.97 -5.10 7.14
C THR A 96 -5.36 -5.17 6.54
N ARG A 97 -5.87 -6.39 6.48
CA ARG A 97 -7.24 -6.67 6.06
C ARG A 97 -8.19 -6.70 7.24
N SER A 98 -9.49 -6.69 6.97
CA SER A 98 -10.55 -6.78 7.99
C SER A 98 -10.47 -8.02 8.90
N ASP A 99 -9.87 -9.12 8.43
CA ASP A 99 -9.64 -10.35 9.21
C ASP A 99 -8.31 -10.33 10.00
N GLY A 100 -7.59 -9.21 9.98
CA GLY A 100 -6.28 -9.06 10.60
C GLY A 100 -5.12 -9.65 9.79
N GLN A 101 -5.38 -10.35 8.68
CA GLN A 101 -4.32 -10.88 7.84
C GLN A 101 -3.59 -9.76 7.09
N LYS A 102 -2.31 -10.00 6.79
CA LYS A 102 -1.48 -9.08 6.03
C LYS A 102 -1.48 -9.46 4.55
N SER A 103 -1.62 -8.46 3.69
CA SER A 103 -1.55 -8.63 2.23
C SER A 103 -0.53 -7.67 1.64
N VAL A 104 0.38 -8.20 0.82
CA VAL A 104 1.54 -7.45 0.30
C VAL A 104 1.27 -6.93 -1.10
N VAL A 105 1.69 -5.69 -1.32
CA VAL A 105 1.70 -5.02 -2.61
C VAL A 105 3.13 -4.76 -3.09
N ALA A 106 3.30 -4.66 -4.40
CA ALA A 106 4.57 -4.30 -4.98
C ALA A 106 4.91 -2.80 -4.75
N PRO A 107 6.21 -2.43 -4.80
CA PRO A 107 6.64 -1.04 -4.85
C PRO A 107 5.93 -0.22 -5.94
N LEU A 108 5.67 1.05 -5.65
CA LEU A 108 5.05 2.01 -6.57
C LEU A 108 6.03 2.47 -7.65
N ARG A 109 7.33 2.53 -7.31
CA ARG A 109 8.40 2.96 -8.21
C ARG A 109 9.40 1.83 -8.36
N ARG A 110 9.66 1.43 -9.62
CA ARG A 110 10.85 0.64 -9.96
C ARG A 110 12.04 1.58 -10.01
N GLY A 111 13.18 1.18 -9.43
CA GLY A 111 14.39 2.01 -9.40
C GLY A 111 14.79 2.48 -10.81
N GLY A 112 15.28 3.72 -10.93
CA GLY A 112 15.91 4.22 -12.16
C GLY A 112 15.24 5.41 -12.90
N GLY A 113 14.24 6.09 -12.34
CA GLY A 113 13.67 7.31 -12.95
C GLY A 113 13.73 8.53 -12.04
N LYS A 114 13.88 9.76 -12.57
CA LYS A 114 13.76 10.99 -11.76
C LYS A 114 12.41 11.01 -11.04
N PRO A 115 12.35 11.40 -9.75
CA PRO A 115 11.07 11.57 -9.07
C PRO A 115 10.27 12.64 -9.84
N ASN A 116 9.08 12.27 -10.33
CA ASN A 116 8.19 13.26 -10.91
C ASN A 116 7.74 14.17 -9.76
N SER A 117 8.02 15.47 -9.88
CA SER A 117 7.76 16.45 -8.82
C SER A 117 6.27 16.82 -8.71
N LYS A 118 5.44 16.47 -9.69
CA LYS A 118 4.00 16.81 -9.70
C LYS A 118 3.12 15.61 -10.06
N ALA A 119 2.01 15.49 -9.35
CA ALA A 119 0.95 14.56 -9.73
C ALA A 119 0.35 14.97 -11.07
N ARG A 120 -0.04 13.99 -11.89
CA ARG A 120 -0.81 14.24 -13.12
C ARG A 120 -2.25 14.56 -12.74
N ASP A 121 -2.89 15.48 -13.45
CA ASP A 121 -4.30 15.80 -13.16
C ASP A 121 -5.21 14.58 -13.39
N HIS A 122 -6.21 14.42 -12.51
CA HIS A 122 -7.19 13.36 -12.59
C HIS A 122 -8.45 13.77 -11.83
N SER A 123 -9.64 13.70 -12.46
CA SER A 123 -10.90 14.21 -11.90
C SER A 123 -11.30 13.59 -10.57
N MET A 124 -11.04 12.29 -10.38
CA MET A 124 -11.38 11.59 -9.14
C MET A 124 -10.34 11.74 -8.01
N LEU A 125 -9.22 12.42 -8.23
CA LEU A 125 -8.11 12.46 -7.27
C LEU A 125 -7.81 13.89 -6.83
N LYS A 126 -7.53 14.06 -5.54
CA LYS A 126 -7.16 15.36 -4.96
C LYS A 126 -5.89 15.93 -5.63
N PRO A 127 -5.82 17.25 -5.87
CA PRO A 127 -4.66 17.86 -6.51
C PRO A 127 -3.41 17.81 -5.62
N ASP A 128 -3.55 17.98 -4.31
CA ASP A 128 -2.45 18.00 -3.32
C ASP A 128 -1.99 16.60 -2.87
N ARG A 129 -2.01 15.62 -3.79
CA ARG A 129 -1.60 14.25 -3.49
C ARG A 129 -0.15 13.99 -3.89
N PRO A 130 0.52 13.01 -3.27
CA PRO A 130 1.83 12.58 -3.72
C PRO A 130 1.84 12.15 -5.21
N PRO A 131 2.88 12.47 -6.00
CA PRO A 131 2.90 12.24 -7.45
C PRO A 131 2.70 10.79 -7.91
N HIS A 132 3.01 9.83 -7.04
CA HIS A 132 2.88 8.40 -7.30
C HIS A 132 1.48 7.85 -6.95
N VAL A 133 0.59 8.67 -6.37
CA VAL A 133 -0.82 8.29 -6.15
C VAL A 133 -1.56 8.36 -7.48
N THR A 134 -1.94 7.19 -7.97
CA THR A 134 -2.71 6.99 -9.20
C THR A 134 -3.88 6.06 -8.92
N ILE A 135 -4.93 6.11 -9.75
CA ILE A 135 -6.06 5.18 -9.64
C ILE A 135 -5.60 3.72 -9.64
N LEU A 136 -4.61 3.38 -10.47
CA LEU A 136 -4.06 2.03 -10.52
C LEU A 136 -3.43 1.60 -9.18
N CYS A 137 -2.79 2.51 -8.47
CA CYS A 137 -2.21 2.21 -7.15
C CYS A 137 -3.33 2.03 -6.12
N LEU A 138 -4.31 2.93 -6.08
CA LEU A 138 -5.47 2.81 -5.19
C LEU A 138 -6.27 1.52 -5.44
N VAL A 139 -6.41 1.09 -6.70
CA VAL A 139 -7.04 -0.20 -7.05
C VAL A 139 -6.26 -1.37 -6.46
N ARG A 140 -4.91 -1.37 -6.54
CA ARG A 140 -4.08 -2.42 -5.93
C ARG A 140 -4.23 -2.43 -4.41
N ASP A 141 -4.34 -1.25 -3.81
CA ASP A 141 -4.44 -1.06 -2.36
C ASP A 141 -5.80 -1.53 -1.85
N ALA A 142 -6.86 -1.25 -2.59
CA ALA A 142 -8.20 -1.80 -2.35
C ALA A 142 -8.21 -3.33 -2.52
N ALA A 143 -7.60 -3.86 -3.58
CA ALA A 143 -7.54 -5.30 -3.83
C ALA A 143 -6.81 -6.05 -2.70
N ALA A 144 -5.72 -5.49 -2.18
CA ALA A 144 -4.98 -6.07 -1.05
C ALA A 144 -5.82 -6.16 0.24
N ARG A 145 -6.84 -5.31 0.39
CA ARG A 145 -7.73 -5.25 1.56
C ARG A 145 -9.03 -6.04 1.40
N LEU A 146 -9.30 -6.64 0.24
CA LEU A 146 -10.51 -7.46 0.03
C LEU A 146 -10.56 -8.63 1.02
N PRO A 147 -11.71 -9.06 1.56
CA PRO A 147 -11.92 -10.32 2.32
C PRO A 147 -11.60 -11.59 1.51
N GLY A 148 -11.11 -12.68 2.12
CA GLY A 148 -10.63 -13.94 1.47
C GLY A 148 -9.42 -13.83 0.52
N GLY A 149 -9.36 -12.78 -0.28
CA GLY A 149 -8.31 -12.38 -1.23
C GLY A 149 -8.98 -12.01 -2.55
N VAL A 150 -10.31 -11.90 -2.48
CA VAL A 150 -11.23 -12.25 -3.53
C VAL A 150 -12.42 -11.33 -3.34
N GLY A 151 -12.79 -10.65 -4.40
CA GLY A 151 -13.91 -9.74 -4.39
C GLY A 151 -14.28 -9.36 -5.81
N THR A 152 -15.40 -8.66 -5.91
CA THR A 152 -15.90 -8.17 -7.19
C THR A 152 -15.30 -6.81 -7.52
N ARG A 153 -15.50 -6.37 -8.77
CA ARG A 153 -15.20 -4.98 -9.15
C ARG A 153 -15.96 -3.97 -8.29
N ALA A 154 -17.18 -4.28 -7.85
CA ALA A 154 -17.97 -3.38 -7.01
C ALA A 154 -17.35 -3.24 -5.61
N ASP A 155 -16.82 -4.33 -5.05
CA ASP A 155 -16.10 -4.31 -3.77
C ASP A 155 -14.84 -3.46 -3.83
N VAL A 156 -14.07 -3.59 -4.91
CA VAL A 156 -12.89 -2.73 -5.15
C VAL A 156 -13.30 -1.26 -5.24
N CYS A 157 -14.36 -0.95 -5.98
CA CYS A 157 -14.88 0.42 -6.07
C CYS A 157 -15.36 0.96 -4.72
N ALA A 158 -15.93 0.11 -3.85
CA ALA A 158 -16.34 0.50 -2.51
C ALA A 158 -15.11 0.84 -1.64
N LEU A 159 -14.09 -0.01 -1.63
CA LEU A 159 -12.87 0.18 -0.84
C LEU A 159 -12.01 1.36 -1.32
N ILE A 160 -11.99 1.68 -2.62
CA ILE A 160 -11.26 2.84 -3.15
C ILE A 160 -11.76 4.15 -2.52
N ARG A 161 -13.06 4.25 -2.21
CA ARG A 161 -13.65 5.46 -1.61
C ARG A 161 -13.15 5.74 -0.20
N ASP A 162 -12.54 4.75 0.47
CA ASP A 162 -11.93 4.97 1.79
C ASP A 162 -10.64 5.81 1.71
N SER A 163 -10.01 5.87 0.53
CA SER A 163 -8.74 6.57 0.30
C SER A 163 -8.88 8.06 0.59
N GLN A 164 -7.92 8.62 1.32
CA GLN A 164 -7.90 10.06 1.59
C GLN A 164 -7.54 10.90 0.37
N PHE A 165 -7.10 10.28 -0.72
CA PHE A 165 -6.69 10.95 -1.97
C PHE A 165 -7.77 10.96 -3.04
N VAL A 166 -8.91 10.30 -2.81
CA VAL A 166 -10.08 10.37 -3.67
C VAL A 166 -10.90 11.61 -3.30
N VAL A 167 -11.45 12.29 -4.29
CA VAL A 167 -12.39 13.41 -4.06
C VAL A 167 -13.73 12.84 -3.56
N GLU A 168 -14.34 13.50 -2.57
CA GLU A 168 -15.67 13.12 -2.07
C GLU A 168 -16.75 13.28 -3.13
#